data_AF-A0AAV0WDG2-F1
#
_entry.id   AF-A0AAV0WDG2-F1
#
_cell.length_a   1.000
_cell.length_b   1.000
_cell.length_c   1.000
_cell.angle_alpha   90.00
_cell.angle_beta   90.00
_cell.angle_gamma   90.00
#
_symmetry.space_group_name_H-M   'P 1'
#
loop_
_entity.id
_entity.type
_entity.pdbx_description
1 polymer ?
#
loop_
_entity_poly.entity_id
_entity_poly.type
_entity_poly.pdbx_seq_one_letter_code
_entity_poly.pdbx_strand_id
1 'polypeptide(L)'
;MELVDRLPVIVSFKNSEKLLSVPKLISGTGQNQAEAVFKALEEWGLIDNIQALCCDTTSSNTGRLKGACIILEQLLERDILYFPCRHHIYEIILRSAFEVNFGVTFGPDIQIFKRFQQFWPKLNVNN
;
A
#
# COMPACT_ATOMS: atom_id res chain seq x y z
N MET A 1 -6.76 23.15 -6.58
CA MET A 1 -7.20 21.78 -6.24
C MET A 1 -6.45 21.39 -4.99
N GLU A 2 -7.15 21.15 -3.88
CA GLU A 2 -6.52 20.73 -2.62
C GLU A 2 -5.92 19.33 -2.82
N LEU A 3 -4.67 19.12 -2.39
CA LEU A 3 -4.06 17.79 -2.38
C LEU A 3 -4.67 17.01 -1.21
N VAL A 4 -5.32 15.89 -1.49
CA VAL A 4 -6.03 15.15 -0.46
C VAL A 4 -5.67 13.67 -0.50
N ASP A 5 -5.22 13.17 0.65
CA ASP A 5 -4.95 11.75 0.85
C ASP A 5 -6.24 10.92 0.76
N ARG A 6 -6.12 9.76 0.11
CA ARG A 6 -7.18 8.78 -0.07
C ARG A 6 -6.62 7.41 0.23
N LEU A 7 -7.38 6.60 0.95
CA LEU A 7 -7.00 5.23 1.29
C LEU A 7 -8.02 4.25 0.69
N PRO A 8 -7.65 3.44 -0.31
CA PRO A 8 -8.53 2.36 -0.75
C PRO A 8 -8.59 1.25 0.31
N VAL A 9 -9.80 0.89 0.74
CA VAL A 9 -10.04 -0.23 1.65
C VAL A 9 -10.63 -1.37 0.84
N ILE A 10 -9.83 -2.43 0.66
CA ILE A 10 -10.19 -3.59 -0.15
C ILE A 10 -10.22 -4.82 0.75
N VAL A 11 -11.26 -5.64 0.60
CA VAL A 11 -11.32 -6.97 1.21
C VAL A 11 -11.22 -8.02 0.12
N SER A 12 -10.50 -9.09 0.42
CA SER A 12 -10.33 -10.23 -0.48
C SER A 12 -10.77 -11.49 0.24
N PHE A 13 -11.53 -12.34 -0.46
CA PHE A 13 -11.96 -13.65 0.02
C PHE A 13 -12.01 -14.63 -1.15
N LYS A 14 -11.28 -15.76 -1.02
CA LYS A 14 -11.09 -16.73 -2.11
C LYS A 14 -10.53 -16.02 -3.35
N ASN A 15 -11.24 -16.12 -4.49
CA ASN A 15 -10.85 -15.53 -5.77
C ASN A 15 -11.62 -14.24 -6.06
N SER A 16 -12.10 -13.55 -5.03
CA SER A 16 -12.90 -12.35 -5.17
C SER A 16 -12.34 -11.23 -4.31
N GLU A 17 -12.41 -10.02 -4.86
CA GLU A 17 -11.99 -8.79 -4.20
C GLU A 17 -13.12 -7.77 -4.27
N LYS A 18 -13.24 -6.96 -3.23
CA LYS A 18 -14.22 -5.89 -3.16
C LYS A 18 -13.61 -4.64 -2.57
N LEU A 19 -13.68 -3.55 -3.33
CA LEU A 19 -13.45 -2.21 -2.81
C LEU A 19 -14.64 -1.82 -1.92
N LEU A 20 -14.39 -1.67 -0.62
CA LEU A 20 -15.39 -1.24 0.36
C LEU A 20 -15.60 0.27 0.31
N SER A 21 -14.49 1.01 0.29
CA SER A 21 -14.50 2.48 0.32
C SER A 21 -13.16 3.07 -0.12
N VAL A 22 -13.16 4.38 -0.40
CA VAL A 22 -11.96 5.19 -0.64
C VAL A 22 -12.02 6.46 0.23
N PRO A 23 -11.97 6.34 1.57
CA PRO A 23 -12.10 7.47 2.49
C PRO A 23 -11.09 8.58 2.20
N LYS A 24 -11.57 9.83 2.31
CA LYS A 24 -10.73 11.02 2.47
C LYS A 24 -10.08 10.94 3.84
N LEU A 25 -8.75 10.98 3.89
CA LEU A 25 -8.03 11.07 5.15
C LEU A 25 -7.78 12.52 5.53
N ILE A 26 -7.77 12.79 6.84
CA ILE A 26 -7.30 14.08 7.39
C ILE A 26 -5.78 14.19 7.20
N SER A 27 -5.07 13.06 7.34
CA SER A 27 -3.66 12.90 6.97
C SER A 27 -3.31 11.42 6.84
N GLY A 28 -2.22 11.09 6.14
CA GLY A 28 -1.70 9.72 6.00
C GLY A 28 -1.07 9.08 7.26
N THR A 29 -1.37 9.55 8.47
CA THR A 29 -0.87 8.94 9.72
C THR A 29 -1.49 7.56 9.96
N GLY A 30 -0.79 6.68 10.68
CA GLY A 30 -1.31 5.33 10.97
C GLY A 30 -2.63 5.35 11.74
N GLN A 31 -2.84 6.30 12.65
CA GLN A 31 -4.10 6.50 13.37
C GLN A 31 -5.27 6.76 12.42
N ASN A 32 -5.14 7.79 11.56
CA ASN A 32 -6.21 8.17 10.63
C ASN A 32 -6.50 7.06 9.61
N GLN A 33 -5.47 6.32 9.19
CA GLN A 33 -5.65 5.15 8.33
C GLN A 33 -6.41 4.03 9.05
N ALA A 34 -6.02 3.67 10.26
CA ALA A 34 -6.66 2.60 11.04
C ALA A 34 -8.13 2.90 11.34
N GLU A 35 -8.44 4.12 11.78
CA GLU A 35 -9.81 4.56 12.04
C GLU A 35 -10.68 4.52 10.78
N ALA A 36 -10.13 4.96 9.63
CA ALA A 36 -10.84 4.92 8.36
C ALA A 36 -11.12 3.48 7.88
N VAL A 37 -10.18 2.56 8.09
CA VAL A 37 -10.37 1.13 7.79
C VAL A 37 -11.41 0.52 8.74
N PHE A 38 -11.29 0.76 10.04
CA PHE A 38 -12.22 0.23 11.04
C PHE A 38 -13.65 0.67 10.74
N LYS A 39 -13.86 1.96 10.46
CA LYS A 39 -15.17 2.49 10.07
C LYS A 39 -15.71 1.82 8.81
N ALA A 40 -14.89 1.62 7.79
CA ALA A 40 -15.31 0.92 6.57
C ALA A 40 -15.69 -0.54 6.85
N LEU A 41 -15.02 -1.22 7.77
CA LEU A 41 -15.38 -2.58 8.18
C LEU A 41 -16.68 -2.62 8.99
N GLU A 42 -16.89 -1.65 9.88
CA GLU A 42 -18.11 -1.50 10.67
C GLU A 42 -19.33 -1.24 9.78
N GLU A 43 -19.23 -0.30 8.83
CA GLU A 43 -20.29 0.02 7.86
C GLU A 43 -20.72 -1.19 7.02
N TRP A 44 -19.80 -2.13 6.77
CA TRP A 44 -20.06 -3.36 6.02
C TRP A 44 -20.37 -4.56 6.91
N GLY A 45 -20.33 -4.43 8.25
CA GLY A 45 -20.57 -5.53 9.19
C GLY A 45 -19.52 -6.64 9.12
N LEU A 46 -18.25 -6.30 8.83
CA LEU A 46 -17.16 -7.26 8.59
C LEU A 46 -16.15 -7.38 9.73
N ILE A 47 -16.34 -6.64 10.83
CA ILE A 47 -15.40 -6.55 11.97
C ILE A 47 -14.97 -7.93 12.47
N ASP A 48 -15.91 -8.86 12.62
CA ASP A 48 -15.65 -10.20 13.15
C ASP A 48 -15.04 -11.16 12.11
N ASN A 49 -15.03 -10.78 10.82
CA ASN A 49 -14.65 -11.67 9.73
C ASN A 49 -13.22 -11.47 9.22
N ILE A 50 -12.59 -10.32 9.49
CA ILE A 50 -11.23 -10.06 9.01
C ILE A 50 -10.25 -11.02 9.70
N GLN A 51 -9.34 -11.66 8.98
CA GLN A 51 -8.35 -12.55 9.62
C GLN A 51 -6.91 -12.08 9.39
N ALA A 52 -6.73 -11.21 8.40
CA ALA A 52 -5.42 -10.75 8.00
C ALA A 52 -5.47 -9.35 7.39
N LEU A 53 -4.33 -8.67 7.41
CA LEU A 53 -4.12 -7.36 6.80
C LEU A 53 -2.99 -7.45 5.78
N CYS A 54 -3.20 -6.88 4.60
CA CYS A 54 -2.16 -6.73 3.58
C CYS A 54 -1.89 -5.24 3.35
N CYS A 55 -0.65 -4.80 3.55
CA CYS A 55 -0.27 -3.39 3.39
C CYS A 55 1.23 -3.23 3.06
N ASP A 56 1.61 -2.05 2.58
CA ASP A 56 3.01 -1.70 2.35
C ASP A 56 3.77 -1.61 3.68
N THR A 57 5.06 -1.93 3.67
CA THR A 57 5.93 -1.96 4.87
C THR A 57 6.50 -0.60 5.24
N THR A 58 5.71 0.47 5.06
CA THR A 58 6.08 1.82 5.49
C THR A 58 5.86 1.98 6.98
N SER A 59 6.50 2.98 7.61
CA SER A 59 6.37 3.18 9.06
C SER A 59 4.97 3.62 9.49
N SER A 60 4.21 4.30 8.61
CA SER A 60 2.83 4.68 8.89
C SER A 60 1.90 3.48 8.97
N ASN A 61 2.20 2.39 8.25
CA ASN A 61 1.41 1.16 8.28
C ASN A 61 1.89 0.19 9.35
N THR A 62 3.21 -0.05 9.41
CA THR A 62 3.83 -1.14 10.19
C THR A 62 4.65 -0.68 11.40
N GLY A 63 4.68 0.63 11.67
CA GLY A 63 5.42 1.18 12.79
C GLY A 63 4.97 0.61 14.14
N ARG A 64 5.93 0.17 14.97
CA ARG A 64 5.68 -0.50 16.25
C ARG A 64 4.72 0.22 17.20
N LEU A 65 4.76 1.56 17.23
CA LEU A 65 4.00 2.36 18.20
C LEU A 65 2.78 3.07 17.62
N LYS A 66 2.83 3.44 16.34
CA LYS A 66 1.83 4.30 15.67
C LYS A 66 1.48 3.81 14.26
N GLY A 67 1.82 2.56 13.94
CA GLY A 67 1.47 1.93 12.67
C GLY A 67 -0.01 1.63 12.62
N ALA A 68 -0.61 1.84 11.45
CA ALA A 68 -2.02 1.56 11.21
C ALA A 68 -2.40 0.11 11.57
N CYS A 69 -1.55 -0.88 11.29
CA CYS A 69 -1.82 -2.29 11.61
C CYS A 69 -1.97 -2.53 13.11
N ILE A 70 -1.07 -1.98 13.92
CA ILE A 70 -1.10 -2.12 15.38
C ILE A 70 -2.36 -1.46 15.96
N ILE A 71 -2.68 -0.25 15.48
CA ILE A 71 -3.85 0.48 15.96
C ILE A 71 -5.14 -0.24 15.53
N LEU A 72 -5.19 -0.76 14.30
CA LEU A 72 -6.35 -1.50 13.81
C LEU A 72 -6.54 -2.82 14.56
N GLU A 73 -5.47 -3.54 14.88
CA GLU A 73 -5.52 -4.74 15.72
C GLU A 73 -6.09 -4.45 17.12
N GLN A 74 -5.67 -3.32 17.72
CA GLN A 74 -6.24 -2.84 18.99
C GLN A 74 -7.73 -2.51 18.88
N LEU A 75 -8.15 -1.82 17.80
CA LEU A 75 -9.56 -1.50 17.56
C LEU A 75 -10.42 -2.76 17.33
N LEU A 76 -9.85 -3.80 16.72
CA LEU A 76 -10.52 -5.09 16.51
C LEU A 76 -10.49 -5.99 17.75
N GLU A 77 -9.74 -5.61 18.78
CA GLU A 77 -9.58 -6.34 20.06
C GLU A 77 -9.17 -7.81 19.89
N ARG A 78 -8.38 -8.12 18.87
CA ARG A 78 -7.91 -9.49 18.59
C ARG A 78 -6.69 -9.49 17.70
N ASP A 79 -5.90 -10.57 17.78
CA ASP A 79 -4.73 -10.77 16.94
C ASP A 79 -5.12 -10.90 15.45
N ILE A 80 -4.34 -10.25 14.58
CA ILE A 80 -4.56 -10.26 13.13
C ILE A 80 -3.27 -10.67 12.41
N LEU A 81 -3.38 -11.51 11.38
CA LEU A 81 -2.22 -11.93 10.61
C LEU A 81 -1.74 -10.81 9.67
N TYR A 82 -0.46 -10.46 9.71
CA TYR A 82 0.09 -9.43 8.84
C TYR A 82 0.76 -10.04 7.61
N PHE A 83 0.28 -9.65 6.43
CA PHE A 83 0.89 -9.97 5.14
C PHE A 83 1.54 -8.71 4.55
N PRO A 84 2.87 -8.57 4.62
CA PRO A 84 3.52 -7.46 3.95
C PRO A 84 3.29 -7.55 2.43
N CYS A 85 3.01 -6.41 1.81
CA CYS A 85 2.73 -6.31 0.38
C CYS A 85 3.91 -6.83 -0.46
N ARG A 86 3.68 -7.92 -1.21
CA ARG A 86 4.71 -8.53 -2.06
C ARG A 86 5.22 -7.57 -3.14
N HIS A 87 4.35 -6.72 -3.70
CA HIS A 87 4.77 -5.72 -4.67
C HIS A 87 5.78 -4.75 -4.06
N HIS A 88 5.51 -4.27 -2.84
CA HIS A 88 6.43 -3.37 -2.16
C HIS A 88 7.76 -4.04 -1.80
N ILE A 89 7.73 -5.31 -1.40
CA ILE A 89 8.96 -6.09 -1.19
C ILE A 89 9.79 -6.17 -2.48
N TYR A 90 9.16 -6.48 -3.62
CA TYR A 90 9.85 -6.54 -4.90
C TYR A 90 10.38 -5.17 -5.34
N GLU A 91 9.63 -4.10 -5.10
CA GLU A 91 10.08 -2.73 -5.34
C GLU A 91 11.35 -2.41 -4.55
N ILE A 92 11.40 -2.77 -3.26
CA ILE A 92 12.59 -2.56 -2.42
C ILE A 92 13.80 -3.32 -2.98
N ILE A 93 13.64 -4.61 -3.34
CA ILE A 93 14.73 -5.42 -3.89
C ILE A 93 15.22 -4.83 -5.22
N LEU A 94 14.30 -4.47 -6.11
CA LEU A 94 14.63 -3.85 -7.40
C LEU A 94 15.35 -2.52 -7.20
N ARG A 95 14.87 -1.69 -6.27
CA ARG A 95 15.51 -0.43 -5.91
C ARG A 95 16.94 -0.66 -5.43
N SER A 96 17.18 -1.61 -4.51
CA SER A 96 18.52 -1.91 -4.03
C SER A 96 19.45 -2.40 -5.14
N ALA A 97 18.98 -3.30 -6.00
CA ALA A 97 19.76 -3.77 -7.15
C ALA A 97 20.09 -2.61 -8.10
N PHE A 98 19.14 -1.71 -8.34
CA PHE A 98 19.34 -0.54 -9.17
C PHE A 98 20.37 0.43 -8.55
N GLU A 99 20.25 0.73 -7.26
CA GLU A 99 21.17 1.62 -6.53
C GLU A 99 22.62 1.09 -6.55
N VAL A 100 22.82 -0.22 -6.46
CA VAL A 100 24.15 -0.84 -6.58
C VAL A 100 24.77 -0.63 -7.97
N ASN A 101 23.96 -0.72 -9.02
CA ASN A 101 24.46 -0.67 -10.40
C ASN A 101 24.54 0.75 -10.97
N PHE A 102 23.68 1.66 -10.51
CA PHE A 102 23.49 2.99 -11.10
C PHE A 102 23.65 4.14 -10.10
N GLY A 103 23.89 3.85 -8.82
CA GLY A 103 23.94 4.84 -7.74
C GLY A 103 22.56 5.26 -7.23
N VAL A 104 22.53 6.09 -6.19
CA VAL A 104 21.27 6.64 -5.66
C VAL A 104 20.71 7.65 -6.66
N THR A 105 19.44 7.47 -7.01
CA THR A 105 18.77 8.32 -7.99
C THR A 105 17.56 9.02 -7.41
N PHE A 106 17.45 10.33 -7.66
CA PHE A 106 16.35 11.16 -7.15
C PHE A 106 15.45 11.60 -8.32
N GLY A 107 14.63 10.66 -8.81
CA GLY A 107 13.56 10.97 -9.76
C GLY A 107 13.75 10.43 -11.19
N PRO A 108 12.82 10.77 -12.10
CA PRO A 108 12.73 10.18 -13.44
C PRO A 108 13.83 10.64 -14.40
N ASP A 109 14.69 11.57 -13.98
CA ASP A 109 15.71 12.18 -14.85
C ASP A 109 16.94 11.32 -15.11
N ILE A 110 16.89 10.03 -14.75
CA ILE A 110 17.97 9.07 -14.94
C ILE A 110 18.01 8.65 -16.41
N GLN A 111 19.20 8.62 -17.00
CA GLN A 111 19.37 8.36 -18.43
C GLN A 111 18.77 7.04 -18.90
N ILE A 112 18.81 5.99 -18.07
CA ILE A 112 18.24 4.69 -18.43
C ILE A 112 16.72 4.78 -18.61
N PHE A 113 16.00 5.51 -17.74
CA PHE A 113 14.55 5.70 -17.87
C PHE A 113 14.20 6.58 -19.06
N LYS A 114 14.97 7.64 -19.34
CA LYS A 114 14.80 8.44 -20.57
C LYS A 114 15.00 7.60 -21.82
N ARG A 115 16.00 6.71 -21.83
CA ARG A 115 16.25 5.78 -22.94
C ARG A 115 15.10 4.79 -23.12
N PHE A 116 14.58 4.22 -22.03
CA PHE A 116 13.41 3.36 -22.06
C PHE A 116 12.18 4.09 -22.60
N GLN A 117 11.91 5.31 -22.13
CA GLN A 117 10.81 6.14 -22.61
C GLN A 117 10.91 6.41 -24.12
N GLN A 118 12.10 6.76 -24.61
CA GLN A 118 12.34 6.98 -26.04
C GLN A 118 12.21 5.69 -26.87
N PHE A 119 12.54 4.53 -26.29
CA PHE A 119 12.44 3.24 -26.96
C PHE A 119 11.04 2.63 -26.89
N TRP A 120 10.19 3.07 -25.96
CA TRP A 120 8.83 2.55 -25.75
C TRP A 120 8.00 2.40 -27.03
N PRO A 121 7.98 3.37 -27.97
CA PRO A 121 7.21 3.24 -29.21
C PRO A 121 7.71 2.14 -30.16
N LYS A 122 8.92 1.61 -29.94
CA LYS A 122 9.55 0.56 -30.77
C LYS A 122 9.34 -0.85 -30.22
N LEU A 123 8.74 -0.99 -29.04
CA LEU A 123 8.41 -2.28 -28.48
C LEU A 123 7.27 -2.92 -29.27
N ASN A 124 7.45 -4.18 -29.66
CA ASN A 124 6.35 -4.94 -30.25
C ASN A 124 5.34 -5.26 -29.13
N VAL A 125 4.15 -4.70 -29.22
CA VAL A 125 3.04 -4.89 -28.26
C VAL A 125 2.10 -6.03 -28.67
N ASN A 126 2.31 -6.62 -29.85
CA ASN A 126 1.59 -7.79 -30.30
C ASN A 126 2.47 -9.01 -30.03
N ASN A 127 2.21 -9.67 -28.88
CA ASN A 127 2.74 -11.00 -28.59
C ASN A 127 2.12 -12.06 -29.50
#